data_AF-A0A1B6Z5V5-F1
#
_entry.id   AF-A0A1B6Z5V5-F1
#
_cell.length_a   1.000
_cell.length_b   1.000
_cell.length_c   1.000
_cell.angle_alpha   90.00
_cell.angle_beta   90.00
_cell.angle_gamma   90.00
#
_symmetry.space_group_name_H-M   'P 1'
#
loop_
_entity.id
_entity.type
_entity.pdbx_description
1 polymer ?
#
loop_
_entity_poly.entity_id
_entity_poly.type
_entity_poly.pdbx_seq_one_letter_code
_entity_poly.pdbx_strand_id
1 'polypeptide(L)'
;MQIFCQRQFGADSKVSDIQRLSGGASMESWSFLYDDESFVLRRLPSGIASDEGGMRGITLAVQADVIDLAVQSGVTAPTVRARLQPDDELGEGFIMDKAEGETLPHKILGNPEFAEAESKLTIECAKELFHIHNMNPDLLPDGLEYLSPKQLLEQQRDRYDEIGAAIPMFEYAFRWLNQNAPESEARTVVHGDFRMGNLMIQPSGMSAVLDWELTRLGDPVQDLAYLCTPSWRFGHYEKVAGGFASADNFLDAYAKFSGMRVDPERFRFWLIYSTLWWGTSCLLMGQIWRSHGDRTLERTVIGRRVSEVEVDLALLLEEILSPEICTSLDWQLPDQPDAKGEISYSELLTALGEWNQKTVQPELTGHERFQSRVAGNALGIAGRQASLGPVFQYAAEQRLAAIGFDHQQLCHALSQGQIGPVHPGLWDHLRLSALERLSIDQPKYAGLKVALKKWSQ
;
A
#
# COMPACT_ATOMS: atom_id res chain seq x y z
N MET A 1 -15.43 -25.71 14.15
CA MET A 1 -14.50 -24.99 15.05
C MET A 1 -14.32 -25.71 16.38
N GLN A 2 -15.31 -25.77 17.27
CA GLN A 2 -15.19 -26.48 18.58
C GLN A 2 -14.60 -27.89 18.45
N ILE A 3 -15.18 -28.73 17.59
CA ILE A 3 -14.73 -30.12 17.36
C ILE A 3 -13.28 -30.15 16.85
N PHE A 4 -12.91 -29.21 15.98
CA PHE A 4 -11.54 -29.09 15.48
C PHE A 4 -10.57 -28.76 16.61
N CYS A 5 -10.86 -27.72 17.40
CA CYS A 5 -10.01 -27.33 18.54
C CYS A 5 -9.89 -28.47 19.57
N GLN A 6 -10.96 -29.21 19.84
CA GLN A 6 -10.90 -30.38 20.73
C GLN A 6 -9.99 -31.49 20.22
N ARG A 7 -9.98 -31.73 18.91
CA ARG A 7 -9.06 -32.68 18.27
C ARG A 7 -7.61 -32.21 18.32
N GLN A 8 -7.35 -30.93 18.12
CA GLN A 8 -6.00 -30.39 17.99
C GLN A 8 -5.35 -29.99 19.32
N PHE A 9 -6.13 -29.45 20.25
CA PHE A 9 -5.65 -28.83 21.49
C PHE A 9 -6.11 -29.56 22.77
N GLY A 10 -6.95 -30.59 22.66
CA GLY A 10 -7.42 -31.41 23.79
C GLY A 10 -8.91 -31.23 24.10
N ALA A 11 -9.56 -32.25 24.63
CA ALA A 11 -11.03 -32.41 24.56
C ALA A 11 -11.88 -31.60 25.58
N ASP A 12 -11.27 -31.10 26.67
CA ASP A 12 -12.02 -30.58 27.82
C ASP A 12 -12.32 -29.07 27.78
N SER A 13 -11.86 -28.38 26.75
CA SER A 13 -11.88 -26.93 26.62
C SER A 13 -12.98 -26.41 25.68
N LYS A 14 -13.30 -25.11 25.75
CA LYS A 14 -14.38 -24.49 24.96
C LYS A 14 -13.90 -23.31 24.13
N VAL A 15 -14.41 -23.22 22.90
CA VAL A 15 -14.28 -22.06 22.03
C VAL A 15 -15.27 -20.98 22.46
N SER A 16 -14.78 -19.77 22.70
CA SER A 16 -15.59 -18.58 23.02
C SER A 16 -15.08 -17.33 22.31
N ASP A 17 -15.82 -16.22 22.43
CA ASP A 17 -15.45 -14.88 21.92
C ASP A 17 -14.99 -14.85 20.46
N ILE A 18 -15.67 -15.62 19.61
CA ILE A 18 -15.42 -15.62 18.18
C ILE A 18 -15.81 -14.27 17.60
N GLN A 19 -14.84 -13.57 17.03
CA GLN A 19 -15.03 -12.26 16.42
C GLN A 19 -14.27 -12.20 15.10
N ARG A 20 -14.95 -11.70 14.06
CA ARG A 20 -14.27 -11.39 12.80
C ARG A 20 -13.43 -10.14 13.02
N LEU A 21 -12.14 -10.22 12.71
CA LEU A 21 -11.25 -9.07 12.73
C LEU A 21 -11.53 -8.20 11.50
N SER A 22 -11.62 -6.89 11.71
CA SER A 22 -11.75 -5.93 10.62
C SER A 22 -10.39 -5.67 10.00
N GLY A 23 -10.18 -6.12 8.76
CA GLY A 23 -8.92 -5.96 8.04
C GLY A 23 -8.56 -7.25 7.30
N GLY A 24 -8.29 -7.14 6.00
CA GLY A 24 -8.08 -8.26 5.08
C GLY A 24 -8.93 -8.07 3.83
N ALA A 25 -8.31 -7.70 2.71
CA ALA A 25 -8.99 -7.50 1.43
C ALA A 25 -9.15 -8.82 0.64
N SER A 26 -8.32 -9.81 0.94
CA SER A 26 -8.20 -11.13 0.31
C SER A 26 -8.71 -12.27 1.21
N MET A 27 -8.44 -12.19 2.53
CA MET A 27 -8.60 -13.30 3.48
C MET A 27 -9.50 -12.94 4.67
N GLU A 28 -10.13 -13.95 5.28
CA GLU A 28 -10.83 -13.76 6.55
C GLU A 28 -9.92 -14.11 7.74
N SER A 29 -9.86 -13.19 8.70
CA SER A 29 -9.21 -13.42 10.00
C SER A 29 -10.26 -13.37 11.11
N TRP A 30 -10.28 -14.40 11.96
CA TRP A 30 -11.21 -14.54 13.08
C TRP A 30 -10.44 -14.75 14.38
N SER A 31 -10.61 -13.87 15.34
CA SER A 31 -10.09 -14.10 16.70
C SER A 31 -11.06 -14.94 17.50
N PHE A 32 -10.55 -15.82 18.35
CA PHE A 32 -11.35 -16.59 19.29
C PHE A 32 -10.51 -17.00 20.50
N LEU A 33 -11.18 -17.39 21.58
CA LEU A 33 -10.56 -18.00 22.76
C LEU A 33 -10.77 -19.50 22.73
N TYR A 34 -9.78 -20.24 23.22
CA TYR A 34 -9.93 -21.64 23.62
C TYR A 34 -9.49 -21.74 25.09
N ASP A 35 -10.47 -21.76 25.99
CA ASP A 35 -10.30 -21.44 27.40
C ASP A 35 -9.59 -20.08 27.60
N ASP A 36 -8.40 -20.07 28.21
CA ASP A 36 -7.63 -18.85 28.51
C ASP A 36 -6.61 -18.48 27.40
N GLU A 37 -6.46 -19.31 26.36
CA GLU A 37 -5.56 -19.05 25.23
C GLU A 37 -6.28 -18.33 24.09
N SER A 38 -5.61 -17.31 23.50
CA SER A 38 -6.13 -16.52 22.39
C SER A 38 -5.53 -16.93 21.05
N PHE A 39 -6.40 -17.12 20.06
CA PHE A 39 -6.01 -17.59 18.73
C PHE A 39 -6.58 -16.72 17.61
N VAL A 40 -5.97 -16.83 16.44
CA VAL A 40 -6.49 -16.31 15.17
C VAL A 40 -6.62 -17.45 14.17
N LEU A 41 -7.81 -17.63 13.62
CA LEU A 41 -8.04 -18.41 12.42
C LEU A 41 -7.87 -17.52 11.19
N ARG A 42 -6.96 -17.90 10.29
CA ARG A 42 -6.83 -17.30 8.96
C ARG A 42 -7.36 -18.29 7.93
N ARG A 43 -8.34 -17.89 7.11
CA ARG A 43 -8.98 -18.76 6.12
C ARG A 43 -9.42 -18.03 4.86
N LEU A 44 -9.63 -18.79 3.78
CA LEU A 44 -10.28 -18.27 2.58
C LEU A 44 -11.79 -18.00 2.87
N PRO A 45 -12.36 -16.92 2.32
CA PRO A 45 -13.80 -16.72 2.30
C PRO A 45 -14.49 -17.87 1.56
N SER A 46 -15.69 -18.26 2.02
CA SER A 46 -16.45 -19.34 1.37
C SER A 46 -16.80 -18.97 -0.08
N GLY A 47 -16.44 -19.83 -1.04
CA GLY A 47 -16.81 -19.69 -2.45
C GLY A 47 -15.86 -18.86 -3.31
N ILE A 48 -14.71 -18.45 -2.78
CA ILE A 48 -13.66 -17.73 -3.52
C ILE A 48 -12.45 -18.65 -3.68
N ALA A 49 -11.94 -18.79 -4.91
CA ALA A 49 -10.67 -19.48 -5.16
C ALA A 49 -9.48 -18.56 -4.88
N SER A 50 -8.31 -19.11 -4.52
CA SER A 50 -7.06 -18.36 -4.24
C SER A 50 -6.67 -17.35 -5.34
N ASP A 51 -7.13 -17.60 -6.56
CA ASP A 51 -6.73 -16.89 -7.77
C ASP A 51 -7.68 -15.72 -8.14
N GLU A 52 -8.83 -15.58 -7.48
CA GLU A 52 -9.89 -14.63 -7.89
C GLU A 52 -9.63 -13.16 -7.47
N GLY A 53 -8.57 -12.89 -6.70
CA GLY A 53 -8.28 -11.56 -6.13
C GLY A 53 -7.37 -10.64 -6.95
N GLY A 54 -6.78 -11.10 -8.06
CA GLY A 54 -5.87 -10.32 -8.92
C GLY A 54 -4.48 -10.01 -8.34
N MET A 55 -4.33 -9.95 -7.02
CA MET A 55 -3.05 -10.06 -6.33
C MET A 55 -2.73 -11.54 -6.09
N ARG A 56 -1.81 -12.09 -6.87
CA ARG A 56 -1.27 -13.44 -6.65
C ARG A 56 -0.47 -13.44 -5.35
N GLY A 57 -1.05 -14.02 -4.30
CA GLY A 57 -0.32 -14.38 -3.07
C GLY A 57 -0.01 -15.87 -3.04
N ILE A 58 0.84 -16.28 -2.11
CA ILE A 58 1.07 -17.70 -1.80
C ILE A 58 -0.15 -18.30 -1.08
N THR A 59 -0.38 -19.61 -1.25
CA THR A 59 -1.51 -20.33 -0.62
C THR A 59 -1.42 -20.30 0.90
N LEU A 60 -2.53 -20.56 1.60
CA LEU A 60 -2.55 -20.55 3.08
C LEU A 60 -1.65 -21.63 3.68
N ALA A 61 -1.51 -22.78 3.01
CA ALA A 61 -0.59 -23.82 3.40
C ALA A 61 0.87 -23.34 3.33
N VAL A 62 1.26 -22.72 2.21
CA VAL A 62 2.62 -22.17 2.03
C VAL A 62 2.86 -21.02 3.03
N GLN A 63 1.86 -20.19 3.32
CA GLN A 63 1.97 -19.14 4.35
C GLN A 63 2.29 -19.73 5.72
N ALA A 64 1.59 -20.79 6.14
CA ALA A 64 1.84 -21.45 7.41
C ALA A 64 3.27 -22.02 7.50
N ASP A 65 3.75 -22.63 6.42
CA ASP A 65 5.10 -23.20 6.35
C ASP A 65 6.20 -22.12 6.38
N VAL A 66 5.98 -20.99 5.70
CA VAL A 66 6.86 -19.81 5.77
C VAL A 66 6.92 -19.25 7.18
N ILE A 67 5.77 -19.12 7.86
CA ILE A 67 5.71 -18.59 9.24
C ILE A 67 6.50 -19.50 10.19
N ASP A 68 6.33 -20.82 10.08
CA ASP A 68 7.10 -21.77 10.90
C ASP A 68 8.62 -21.61 10.70
N LEU A 69 9.06 -21.46 9.45
CA LEU A 69 10.48 -21.21 9.15
C LEU A 69 10.96 -19.84 9.64
N ALA A 70 10.11 -18.81 9.56
CA ALA A 70 10.42 -17.47 10.05
C ALA A 70 10.67 -17.49 11.57
N VAL A 71 9.78 -18.13 12.33
CA VAL A 71 9.94 -18.31 13.79
C VAL A 71 11.23 -19.09 14.10
N GLN A 72 11.51 -20.17 13.37
CA GLN A 72 12.75 -20.94 13.54
C GLN A 72 14.01 -20.12 13.23
N SER A 73 13.91 -19.13 12.34
CA SER A 73 15.00 -18.24 11.93
C SER A 73 15.15 -17.00 12.83
N GLY A 74 14.32 -16.90 13.87
CA GLY A 74 14.36 -15.83 14.87
C GLY A 74 13.52 -14.60 14.53
N VAL A 75 12.64 -14.69 13.53
CA VAL A 75 11.63 -13.65 13.26
C VAL A 75 10.57 -13.69 14.37
N THR A 76 10.20 -12.52 14.87
CA THR A 76 9.09 -12.38 15.81
C THR A 76 7.77 -12.50 15.03
N ALA A 77 7.19 -13.70 14.95
CA ALA A 77 5.92 -13.96 14.26
C ALA A 77 5.00 -14.87 15.09
N PRO A 78 3.66 -14.84 14.89
CA PRO A 78 2.75 -15.70 15.64
C PRO A 78 2.94 -17.17 15.28
N THR A 79 3.05 -18.05 16.29
CA THR A 79 3.25 -19.49 16.07
C THR A 79 2.04 -20.10 15.36
N VAL A 80 2.25 -20.89 14.31
CA VAL A 80 1.18 -21.71 13.73
C VAL A 80 0.91 -22.90 14.67
N ARG A 81 -0.34 -23.04 15.09
CA ARG A 81 -0.78 -24.02 16.08
C ARG A 81 -1.52 -25.20 15.44
N ALA A 82 -2.21 -24.97 14.33
CA ALA A 82 -2.87 -26.03 13.58
C ALA A 82 -3.11 -25.63 12.11
N ARG A 83 -3.10 -26.59 11.19
CA ARG A 83 -3.44 -26.40 9.77
C ARG A 83 -4.78 -27.10 9.49
N LEU A 84 -5.69 -26.44 8.80
CA LEU A 84 -6.98 -27.03 8.42
C LEU A 84 -6.77 -28.08 7.31
N GLN A 85 -7.53 -29.17 7.41
CA GLN A 85 -7.62 -30.23 6.42
C GLN A 85 -9.00 -30.19 5.74
N PRO A 86 -9.14 -30.79 4.53
CA PRO A 86 -10.41 -30.79 3.81
C PRO A 86 -11.60 -31.37 4.60
N ASP A 87 -11.36 -32.32 5.52
CA ASP A 87 -12.35 -32.96 6.37
C ASP A 87 -12.77 -32.13 7.60
N ASP A 88 -12.14 -30.98 7.85
CA ASP A 88 -12.47 -30.12 9.00
C ASP A 88 -13.71 -29.24 8.76
N GLU A 89 -14.27 -29.22 7.55
CA GLU A 89 -15.46 -28.44 7.15
C GLU A 89 -15.33 -26.92 7.43
N LEU A 90 -14.09 -26.43 7.55
CA LEU A 90 -13.76 -25.03 7.84
C LEU A 90 -13.10 -24.30 6.65
N GLY A 91 -13.00 -24.96 5.50
CA GLY A 91 -12.30 -24.45 4.32
C GLY A 91 -10.77 -24.58 4.44
N GLU A 92 -10.05 -23.90 3.55
CA GLU A 92 -8.59 -23.80 3.62
C GLU A 92 -8.18 -22.75 4.64
N GLY A 93 -7.17 -23.07 5.47
CA GLY A 93 -6.65 -22.14 6.47
C GLY A 93 -5.79 -22.77 7.54
N PHE A 94 -5.42 -21.95 8.51
CA PHE A 94 -4.62 -22.34 9.66
C PHE A 94 -4.99 -21.50 10.87
N ILE A 95 -4.67 -22.02 12.05
CA ILE A 95 -4.82 -21.36 13.35
C ILE A 95 -3.43 -21.02 13.86
N MET A 96 -3.26 -19.81 14.34
CA MET A 96 -2.03 -19.32 14.96
C MET A 96 -2.32 -18.66 16.31
N ASP A 97 -1.29 -18.47 17.12
CA ASP A 97 -1.38 -17.65 18.33
C ASP A 97 -1.84 -16.23 17.98
N LYS A 98 -2.63 -15.61 18.87
CA LYS A 98 -2.98 -14.19 18.71
C LYS A 98 -1.84 -13.33 19.26
N ALA A 99 -1.18 -12.58 18.39
CA ALA A 99 -0.25 -11.54 18.82
C ALA A 99 -1.01 -10.35 19.43
N GLU A 100 -0.50 -9.82 20.54
CA GLU A 100 -1.07 -8.69 21.25
C GLU A 100 -0.38 -7.38 20.83
N GLY A 101 -1.16 -6.30 20.69
CA GLY A 101 -0.64 -4.98 20.33
C GLY A 101 -1.60 -4.18 19.44
N GLU A 102 -1.05 -3.14 18.80
CA GLU A 102 -1.72 -2.28 17.86
C GLU A 102 -0.98 -2.30 16.52
N THR A 103 -1.72 -2.22 15.41
CA THR A 103 -1.16 -2.16 14.04
C THR A 103 -1.45 -0.83 13.36
N LEU A 104 -2.34 0.00 13.92
CA LEU A 104 -2.74 1.27 13.35
C LEU A 104 -1.70 2.37 13.63
N PRO A 105 -0.99 2.89 12.60
CA PRO A 105 0.14 3.79 12.83
C PRO A 105 -0.24 5.09 13.53
N HIS A 106 -1.44 5.63 13.28
CA HIS A 106 -1.93 6.86 13.92
C HIS A 106 -2.21 6.72 15.43
N LYS A 107 -2.24 5.49 15.96
CA LYS A 107 -2.32 5.22 17.40
C LYS A 107 -0.96 4.95 18.03
N ILE A 108 0.06 4.67 17.21
CA ILE A 108 1.42 4.32 17.64
C ILE A 108 2.31 5.56 17.55
N LEU A 109 2.45 6.12 16.35
CA LEU A 109 3.39 7.20 16.04
C LEU A 109 2.98 8.49 16.75
N GLY A 110 3.90 9.04 17.55
CA GLY A 110 3.69 10.25 18.34
C GLY A 110 2.80 10.05 19.58
N ASN A 111 2.38 8.82 19.89
CA ASN A 111 1.63 8.51 21.10
C ASN A 111 2.59 8.28 22.29
N PRO A 112 2.49 9.04 23.40
CA PRO A 112 3.33 8.85 24.58
C PRO A 112 3.34 7.41 25.14
N GLU A 113 2.23 6.68 25.02
CA GLU A 113 2.14 5.28 25.46
C GLU A 113 3.10 4.35 24.69
N PHE A 114 3.35 4.66 23.41
CA PHE A 114 4.22 3.88 22.53
C PHE A 114 5.60 4.52 22.35
N ALA A 115 5.96 5.54 23.13
CA ALA A 115 7.21 6.27 22.94
C ALA A 115 8.46 5.37 23.06
N GLU A 116 8.43 4.37 23.95
CA GLU A 116 9.49 3.39 24.06
C GLU A 116 9.57 2.52 22.80
N ALA A 117 8.44 1.95 22.36
CA ALA A 117 8.39 1.18 21.12
C ALA A 117 8.84 1.99 19.89
N GLU A 118 8.34 3.21 19.71
CA GLU A 118 8.70 4.09 18.59
C GLU A 118 10.22 4.34 18.54
N SER A 119 10.87 4.49 19.70
CA SER A 119 12.33 4.66 19.78
C SER A 119 13.12 3.42 19.33
N LYS A 120 12.52 2.23 19.39
CA LYS A 120 13.14 0.95 19.02
C LYS A 120 12.82 0.51 17.59
N LEU A 121 11.73 1.02 16.98
CA LEU A 121 11.24 0.58 15.66
C LEU A 121 12.32 0.51 14.58
N THR A 122 13.25 1.48 14.55
CA THR A 122 14.34 1.47 13.55
C THR A 122 15.22 0.23 13.65
N ILE A 123 15.61 -0.14 14.88
CA ILE A 123 16.49 -1.29 15.13
C ILE A 123 15.69 -2.59 15.03
N GLU A 124 14.46 -2.62 15.55
CA GLU A 124 13.59 -3.80 15.50
C GLU A 124 13.23 -4.16 14.05
N CYS A 125 12.77 -3.21 13.23
CA CYS A 125 12.46 -3.46 11.82
C CYS A 125 13.71 -3.96 11.05
N ALA A 126 14.87 -3.35 11.30
CA ALA A 126 16.12 -3.76 10.67
C ALA A 126 16.52 -5.20 11.07
N LYS A 127 16.32 -5.56 12.33
CA LYS A 127 16.60 -6.90 12.86
C LYS A 127 15.64 -7.94 12.30
N GLU A 128 14.34 -7.66 12.30
CA GLU A 128 13.32 -8.58 11.76
C GLU A 128 13.55 -8.83 10.27
N LEU A 129 13.79 -7.79 9.46
CA LEU A 129 14.15 -7.96 8.06
C LEU A 129 15.44 -8.75 7.87
N PHE A 130 16.44 -8.58 8.74
CA PHE A 130 17.63 -9.43 8.69
C PHE A 130 17.29 -10.90 8.94
N HIS A 131 16.46 -11.22 9.94
CA HIS A 131 16.03 -12.59 10.20
C HIS A 131 15.25 -13.17 9.02
N ILE A 132 14.36 -12.39 8.41
CA ILE A 132 13.61 -12.77 7.21
C ILE A 132 14.58 -13.07 6.05
N HIS A 133 15.47 -12.14 5.77
CA HIS A 133 16.40 -12.24 4.64
C HIS A 133 17.49 -13.30 4.83
N ASN A 134 17.68 -13.80 6.05
CA ASN A 134 18.64 -14.84 6.40
C ASN A 134 17.98 -16.22 6.63
N MET A 135 16.68 -16.35 6.37
CA MET A 135 16.02 -17.67 6.33
C MET A 135 16.71 -18.58 5.32
N ASN A 136 16.89 -19.86 5.67
CA ASN A 136 17.54 -20.83 4.78
C ASN A 136 16.61 -21.16 3.60
N PRO A 137 16.96 -20.80 2.36
CA PRO A 137 16.10 -21.08 1.21
C PRO A 137 15.92 -22.58 0.93
N ASP A 138 16.85 -23.44 1.38
CA ASP A 138 16.75 -24.89 1.21
C ASP A 138 15.68 -25.54 2.11
N LEU A 139 15.17 -24.81 3.10
CA LEU A 139 14.11 -25.25 4.01
C LEU A 139 12.74 -24.66 3.65
N LEU A 140 12.66 -23.88 2.57
CA LEU A 140 11.41 -23.28 2.15
C LEU A 140 10.46 -24.34 1.58
N PRO A 141 9.14 -24.15 1.77
CA PRO A 141 8.15 -25.01 1.14
C PRO A 141 8.23 -24.91 -0.39
N ASP A 142 7.88 -26.01 -1.05
CA ASP A 142 7.67 -26.02 -2.49
C ASP A 142 6.59 -24.98 -2.85
N GLY A 143 6.85 -24.12 -3.83
CA GLY A 143 5.89 -23.11 -4.30
C GLY A 143 6.29 -21.64 -4.07
N LEU A 144 7.40 -21.35 -3.38
CA LEU A 144 7.98 -20.00 -3.43
C LEU A 144 8.77 -19.81 -4.73
N GLU A 145 8.19 -19.02 -5.64
CA GLU A 145 8.85 -18.66 -6.88
C GLU A 145 9.86 -17.53 -6.66
N TYR A 146 11.00 -17.63 -7.36
CA TYR A 146 11.90 -16.51 -7.55
C TYR A 146 11.48 -15.72 -8.79
N LEU A 147 11.36 -14.40 -8.63
CA LEU A 147 11.14 -13.48 -9.75
C LEU A 147 12.23 -12.42 -9.74
N SER A 148 12.91 -12.26 -10.86
CA SER A 148 13.89 -11.18 -11.04
C SER A 148 13.21 -9.80 -11.02
N PRO A 149 13.96 -8.72 -10.74
CA PRO A 149 13.42 -7.36 -10.80
C PRO A 149 12.70 -7.03 -12.12
N LYS A 150 13.23 -7.53 -13.25
CA LYS A 150 12.61 -7.36 -14.58
C LYS A 150 11.30 -8.13 -14.71
N GLN A 151 11.25 -9.39 -14.28
CA GLN A 151 10.03 -10.18 -14.33
C GLN A 151 8.92 -9.61 -13.43
N LEU A 152 9.28 -9.07 -12.26
CA LEU A 152 8.34 -8.37 -11.39
C LEU A 152 7.77 -7.12 -12.07
N LEU A 153 8.63 -6.34 -12.73
CA LEU A 153 8.21 -5.18 -13.51
C LEU A 153 7.30 -5.56 -14.68
N GLU A 154 7.63 -6.64 -15.40
CA GLU A 154 6.81 -7.20 -16.49
C GLU A 154 5.42 -7.60 -15.98
N GLN A 155 5.32 -8.35 -14.88
CA GLN A 155 4.03 -8.71 -14.30
C GLN A 155 3.21 -7.49 -13.86
N GLN A 156 3.86 -6.46 -13.36
CA GLN A 156 3.17 -5.23 -12.98
C GLN A 156 2.71 -4.44 -14.21
N ARG A 157 3.50 -4.42 -15.28
CA ARG A 157 3.15 -3.83 -16.57
C ARG A 157 1.95 -4.55 -17.19
N ASP A 158 1.97 -5.87 -17.25
CA ASP A 158 0.89 -6.69 -17.79
C ASP A 158 -0.44 -6.40 -17.08
N ARG A 159 -0.43 -6.37 -15.74
CA ARG A 159 -1.62 -6.01 -14.94
C ARG A 159 -2.12 -4.59 -15.25
N TYR A 160 -1.23 -3.63 -15.40
CA TYR A 160 -1.60 -2.26 -15.72
C TYR A 160 -2.23 -2.15 -17.12
N ASP A 161 -1.67 -2.86 -18.11
CA ASP A 161 -2.20 -2.93 -19.48
C ASP A 161 -3.56 -3.66 -19.52
N GLU A 162 -3.73 -4.75 -18.75
CA GLU A 162 -5.00 -5.48 -18.59
C GLU A 162 -6.12 -4.61 -18.01
N ILE A 163 -5.79 -3.69 -17.09
CA ILE A 163 -6.74 -2.72 -16.54
C ILE A 163 -7.17 -1.70 -17.62
N GLY A 164 -6.33 -1.45 -18.62
CA GLY A 164 -6.56 -0.45 -19.67
C GLY A 164 -6.48 0.99 -19.16
N ALA A 165 -5.70 1.23 -18.11
CA ALA A 165 -5.45 2.59 -17.63
C ALA A 165 -4.48 3.33 -18.56
N ALA A 166 -4.60 4.66 -18.63
CA ALA A 166 -3.70 5.53 -19.38
C ALA A 166 -3.30 6.71 -18.47
N ILE A 167 -2.17 6.57 -17.78
CA ILE A 167 -1.67 7.56 -16.82
C ILE A 167 -0.24 7.95 -17.24
N PRO A 168 -0.02 9.15 -17.78
CA PRO A 168 1.28 9.58 -18.28
C PRO A 168 2.42 9.44 -17.27
N MET A 169 2.19 9.74 -15.99
CA MET A 169 3.19 9.55 -14.93
C MET A 169 3.59 8.09 -14.76
N PHE A 170 2.65 7.15 -14.89
CA PHE A 170 2.92 5.72 -14.75
C PHE A 170 3.69 5.20 -15.95
N GLU A 171 3.34 5.63 -17.17
CA GLU A 171 4.11 5.29 -18.38
C GLU A 171 5.57 5.76 -18.27
N TYR A 172 5.77 6.98 -17.78
CA TYR A 172 7.10 7.51 -17.53
C TYR A 172 7.85 6.70 -16.46
N ALA A 173 7.20 6.35 -15.36
CA ALA A 173 7.79 5.52 -14.30
C ALA A 173 8.13 4.09 -14.78
N PHE A 174 7.24 3.42 -15.51
CA PHE A 174 7.49 2.11 -16.12
C PHE A 174 8.71 2.15 -17.04
N ARG A 175 8.81 3.19 -17.88
CA ARG A 175 9.97 3.36 -18.76
C ARG A 175 11.25 3.53 -17.96
N TRP A 176 11.25 4.40 -16.95
CA TRP A 176 12.43 4.62 -16.11
C TRP A 176 12.84 3.32 -15.39
N LEU A 177 11.88 2.59 -14.81
CA LEU A 177 12.13 1.30 -14.16
C LEU A 177 12.73 0.28 -15.14
N ASN A 178 12.19 0.19 -16.36
CA ASN A 178 12.70 -0.75 -17.36
C ASN A 178 14.15 -0.46 -17.76
N GLN A 179 14.53 0.82 -17.81
CA GLN A 179 15.89 1.26 -18.14
C GLN A 179 16.89 1.09 -16.97
N ASN A 180 16.40 1.01 -15.73
CA ASN A 180 17.23 1.03 -14.52
C ASN A 180 17.06 -0.22 -13.65
N ALA A 181 16.44 -1.28 -14.17
CA ALA A 181 16.23 -2.52 -13.42
C ALA A 181 17.57 -3.16 -13.04
N PRO A 182 17.85 -3.38 -11.75
CA PRO A 182 19.10 -3.98 -11.30
C PRO A 182 19.17 -5.46 -11.72
N GLU A 183 20.38 -5.94 -11.93
CA GLU A 183 20.65 -7.37 -12.02
C GLU A 183 20.78 -7.92 -10.60
N SER A 184 19.83 -8.76 -10.19
CA SER A 184 19.84 -9.39 -8.86
C SER A 184 19.36 -10.82 -8.97
N GLU A 185 20.28 -11.77 -8.81
CA GLU A 185 19.99 -13.20 -8.74
C GLU A 185 19.79 -13.69 -7.30
N ALA A 186 19.61 -12.76 -6.36
CA ALA A 186 19.43 -13.08 -4.95
C ALA A 186 18.17 -13.93 -4.76
N ARG A 187 18.34 -15.13 -4.21
CA ARG A 187 17.26 -16.02 -3.77
C ARG A 187 17.04 -15.88 -2.28
N THR A 188 16.83 -14.65 -1.85
CA THR A 188 16.54 -14.30 -0.46
C THR A 188 15.04 -14.30 -0.26
N VAL A 189 14.55 -14.79 0.88
CA VAL A 189 13.13 -14.63 1.21
C VAL A 189 12.84 -13.16 1.43
N VAL A 190 11.83 -12.64 0.76
CA VAL A 190 11.28 -11.31 0.98
C VAL A 190 9.85 -11.44 1.47
N HIS A 191 9.48 -10.65 2.47
CA HIS A 191 8.14 -10.58 3.02
C HIS A 191 7.14 -10.03 1.99
N GLY A 192 7.56 -9.04 1.19
CA GLY A 192 6.76 -8.46 0.11
C GLY A 192 5.77 -7.39 0.55
N ASP A 193 5.25 -7.44 1.78
CA ASP A 193 4.40 -6.39 2.38
C ASP A 193 4.90 -5.88 3.75
N PHE A 194 6.23 -5.68 3.91
CA PHE A 194 6.80 -5.25 5.20
C PHE A 194 6.55 -3.75 5.46
N ARG A 195 5.51 -3.42 6.23
CA ARG A 195 5.09 -2.04 6.56
C ARG A 195 4.42 -1.98 7.93
N MET A 196 4.37 -0.80 8.56
CA MET A 196 3.78 -0.62 9.91
C MET A 196 2.40 -1.26 10.11
N GLY A 197 1.52 -1.25 9.10
CA GLY A 197 0.20 -1.86 9.22
C GLY A 197 0.21 -3.40 9.37
N ASN A 198 1.36 -4.02 9.15
CA ASN A 198 1.61 -5.46 9.30
C ASN A 198 2.62 -5.75 10.43
N LEU A 199 2.95 -4.74 11.24
CA LEU A 199 3.77 -4.89 12.44
C LEU A 199 2.86 -4.70 13.65
N MET A 200 2.77 -5.71 14.50
CA MET A 200 2.07 -5.62 15.77
C MET A 200 3.00 -4.98 16.79
N ILE A 201 2.57 -3.86 17.38
CA ILE A 201 3.39 -3.07 18.31
C ILE A 201 2.72 -3.02 19.67
N GLN A 202 3.47 -3.33 20.72
CA GLN A 202 3.12 -3.10 22.11
C GLN A 202 3.86 -1.86 22.64
N PRO A 203 3.45 -1.27 23.79
CA PRO A 203 4.17 -0.14 24.39
C PRO A 203 5.69 -0.37 24.55
N SER A 204 6.10 -1.62 24.79
CA SER A 204 7.49 -2.03 24.99
C SER A 204 8.29 -2.29 23.70
N GLY A 205 7.65 -2.48 22.55
CA GLY A 205 8.31 -2.84 21.29
C GLY A 205 7.44 -3.70 20.37
N MET A 206 8.01 -4.15 19.26
CA MET A 206 7.36 -5.04 18.30
C MET A 206 7.08 -6.43 18.90
N SER A 207 5.86 -6.93 18.69
CA SER A 207 5.40 -8.23 19.17
C SER A 207 5.11 -9.24 18.07
N ALA A 208 4.93 -8.80 16.80
CA ALA A 208 4.82 -9.70 15.65
C ALA A 208 5.00 -9.00 14.30
N VAL A 209 5.57 -9.73 13.33
CA VAL A 209 5.48 -9.49 11.89
C VAL A 209 4.33 -10.34 11.34
N LEU A 210 3.39 -9.70 10.65
CA LEU A 210 2.15 -10.29 10.17
C LEU A 210 2.09 -10.27 8.64
N ASP A 211 1.13 -11.02 8.11
CA ASP A 211 0.70 -10.92 6.71
C ASP A 211 1.74 -11.32 5.65
N TRP A 212 2.04 -12.61 5.64
CA TRP A 212 3.05 -13.24 4.79
C TRP A 212 2.55 -13.63 3.40
N GLU A 213 1.38 -13.13 2.97
CA GLU A 213 0.73 -13.58 1.73
C GLU A 213 1.49 -13.21 0.45
N LEU A 214 2.34 -12.17 0.49
CA LEU A 214 3.15 -11.73 -0.65
C LEU A 214 4.60 -12.26 -0.61
N THR A 215 4.89 -13.21 0.28
CA THR A 215 6.22 -13.79 0.45
C THR A 215 6.68 -14.46 -0.83
N ARG A 216 7.93 -14.22 -1.21
CA ARG A 216 8.57 -14.85 -2.37
C ARG A 216 10.08 -14.88 -2.22
N LEU A 217 10.77 -15.47 -3.20
CA LEU A 217 12.21 -15.32 -3.33
C LEU A 217 12.54 -14.09 -4.19
N GLY A 218 13.46 -13.25 -3.75
CA GLY A 218 13.85 -12.06 -4.48
C GLY A 218 14.94 -11.23 -3.80
N ASP A 219 14.96 -9.96 -4.18
CA ASP A 219 15.94 -8.97 -3.73
C ASP A 219 15.58 -8.42 -2.33
N PRO A 220 16.44 -8.56 -1.30
CA PRO A 220 16.16 -8.05 0.04
C PRO A 220 16.01 -6.52 0.11
N VAL A 221 16.55 -5.78 -0.86
CA VAL A 221 16.39 -4.32 -0.92
C VAL A 221 14.93 -3.92 -1.19
N GLN A 222 14.14 -4.83 -1.76
CA GLN A 222 12.73 -4.61 -1.99
C GLN A 222 11.97 -4.32 -0.68
N ASP A 223 12.13 -5.15 0.36
CA ASP A 223 11.42 -4.94 1.63
C ASP A 223 11.87 -3.66 2.35
N LEU A 224 13.18 -3.35 2.27
CA LEU A 224 13.73 -2.11 2.82
C LEU A 224 13.11 -0.87 2.16
N ALA A 225 13.05 -0.87 0.83
CA ALA A 225 12.44 0.21 0.06
C ALA A 225 10.91 0.24 0.23
N TYR A 226 10.27 -0.93 0.38
CA TYR A 226 8.84 -1.02 0.58
C TYR A 226 8.44 -0.27 1.84
N LEU A 227 9.06 -0.52 3.00
CA LEU A 227 8.84 0.24 4.25
C LEU A 227 9.04 1.77 4.08
N CYS A 228 9.87 2.16 3.11
CA CYS A 228 10.19 3.56 2.81
C CYS A 228 9.24 4.22 1.80
N THR A 229 8.29 3.47 1.23
CA THR A 229 7.31 3.96 0.25
C THR A 229 6.48 5.08 0.86
N PRO A 230 6.26 6.22 0.16
CA PRO A 230 5.56 7.39 0.72
C PRO A 230 4.18 7.08 1.34
N SER A 231 3.43 6.14 0.77
CA SER A 231 2.13 5.70 1.31
C SER A 231 2.21 5.07 2.70
N TRP A 232 3.37 4.57 3.11
CA TRP A 232 3.62 3.93 4.41
C TRP A 232 4.33 4.86 5.40
N ARG A 233 4.37 6.17 5.13
CA ARG A 233 4.90 7.17 6.05
C ARG A 233 3.83 7.82 6.93
N PHE A 234 2.55 7.48 6.70
CA PHE A 234 1.39 7.85 7.53
C PHE A 234 1.28 9.35 7.89
N GLY A 235 1.65 10.21 6.94
CA GLY A 235 1.58 11.67 7.10
C GLY A 235 2.91 12.31 7.54
N HIS A 236 3.89 11.52 7.98
CA HIS A 236 5.24 11.98 8.33
C HIS A 236 6.18 11.86 7.12
N TYR A 237 5.92 12.66 6.07
CA TYR A 237 6.56 12.49 4.76
C TYR A 237 8.10 12.53 4.81
N GLU A 238 8.66 13.33 5.72
CA GLU A 238 10.09 13.48 5.99
C GLU A 238 10.73 12.31 6.75
N LYS A 239 9.93 11.54 7.50
CA LYS A 239 10.37 10.32 8.18
C LYS A 239 10.22 9.13 7.23
N VAL A 240 11.16 9.04 6.30
CA VAL A 240 11.11 8.14 5.14
C VAL A 240 10.79 6.67 5.49
N ALA A 241 11.43 6.09 6.51
CA ALA A 241 11.18 4.72 6.93
C ALA A 241 9.96 4.64 7.86
N GLY A 242 8.85 4.12 7.35
CA GLY A 242 7.62 3.81 8.11
C GLY A 242 6.95 5.00 8.82
N GLY A 243 7.40 6.24 8.59
CA GLY A 243 6.96 7.41 9.33
C GLY A 243 7.66 7.62 10.68
N PHE A 244 8.75 6.90 10.98
CA PHE A 244 9.47 7.00 12.26
C PHE A 244 10.97 7.31 12.15
N ALA A 245 11.63 7.07 11.01
CA ALA A 245 13.07 7.34 10.82
C ALA A 245 13.44 7.85 9.42
N SER A 246 14.66 8.39 9.26
CA SER A 246 15.23 8.63 7.93
C SER A 246 15.60 7.31 7.25
N ALA A 247 15.67 7.30 5.92
CA ALA A 247 16.13 6.14 5.16
C ALA A 247 17.56 5.73 5.57
N ASP A 248 18.48 6.69 5.65
CA ASP A 248 19.88 6.42 6.00
C ASP A 248 20.02 5.74 7.37
N ASN A 249 19.33 6.23 8.40
CA ASN A 249 19.38 5.63 9.74
C ASN A 249 18.86 4.19 9.74
N PHE A 250 17.80 3.92 8.95
CA PHE A 250 17.23 2.59 8.83
C PHE A 250 18.11 1.64 8.03
N LEU A 251 18.65 2.08 6.90
CA LEU A 251 19.58 1.30 6.07
C LEU A 251 20.88 1.00 6.82
N ASP A 252 21.41 1.96 7.58
CA ASP A 252 22.57 1.75 8.46
C ASP A 252 22.28 0.76 9.59
N ALA A 253 21.07 0.79 10.16
CA ALA A 253 20.65 -0.19 11.15
C ALA A 253 20.61 -1.60 10.55
N TYR A 254 19.99 -1.76 9.37
CA TYR A 254 19.95 -3.05 8.67
C TYR A 254 21.35 -3.56 8.32
N ALA A 255 22.23 -2.67 7.89
CA ALA A 255 23.60 -3.02 7.53
C ALA A 255 24.47 -3.44 8.74
N LYS A 256 24.10 -3.06 9.98
CA LYS A 256 24.76 -3.57 11.20
C LYS A 256 24.44 -5.03 11.49
N PHE A 257 23.26 -5.51 11.10
CA PHE A 257 22.88 -6.93 11.26
C PHE A 257 23.33 -7.78 10.08
N SER A 258 23.06 -7.31 8.86
CA SER A 258 23.32 -8.08 7.63
C SER A 258 24.75 -8.00 7.11
N GLY A 259 25.53 -6.98 7.52
CA GLY A 259 26.80 -6.63 6.89
C GLY A 259 26.66 -6.03 5.48
N MET A 260 25.44 -5.93 4.94
CA MET A 260 25.16 -5.43 3.59
C MET A 260 24.93 -3.93 3.61
N ARG A 261 25.81 -3.16 2.95
CA ARG A 261 25.53 -1.76 2.60
C ARG A 261 24.71 -1.72 1.31
N VAL A 262 23.55 -1.07 1.38
CA VAL A 262 22.63 -0.97 0.24
C VAL A 262 23.14 0.07 -0.74
N ASP A 263 23.24 -0.33 -2.01
CA ASP A 263 23.50 0.60 -3.11
C ASP A 263 22.34 1.60 -3.26
N PRO A 264 22.58 2.92 -3.22
CA PRO A 264 21.54 3.93 -3.34
C PRO A 264 20.71 3.83 -4.64
N GLU A 265 21.32 3.43 -5.77
CA GLU A 265 20.60 3.31 -7.03
C GLU A 265 19.65 2.11 -7.03
N ARG A 266 20.11 0.95 -6.53
CA ARG A 266 19.26 -0.22 -6.28
C ARG A 266 18.12 0.08 -5.31
N PHE A 267 18.37 0.83 -4.23
CA PHE A 267 17.31 1.27 -3.32
C PHE A 267 16.29 2.17 -4.01
N ARG A 268 16.76 3.15 -4.80
CA ARG A 268 15.90 4.06 -5.55
C ARG A 268 15.02 3.32 -6.56
N PHE A 269 15.57 2.34 -7.27
CA PHE A 269 14.80 1.47 -8.16
C PHE A 269 13.63 0.83 -7.40
N TRP A 270 13.92 0.17 -6.28
CA TRP A 270 12.88 -0.52 -5.51
C TRP A 270 11.87 0.43 -4.86
N LEU A 271 12.28 1.65 -4.50
CA LEU A 271 11.37 2.65 -3.96
C LEU A 271 10.38 3.15 -5.02
N ILE A 272 10.86 3.43 -6.23
CA ILE A 272 10.00 3.83 -7.37
C ILE A 272 9.12 2.65 -7.79
N TYR A 273 9.67 1.43 -7.87
CA TYR A 273 8.93 0.22 -8.16
C TYR A 273 7.77 0.04 -7.17
N SER A 274 8.05 0.09 -5.86
CA SER A 274 7.05 -0.10 -4.80
C SER A 274 5.97 0.98 -4.81
N THR A 275 6.37 2.23 -5.08
CA THR A 275 5.45 3.37 -5.22
C THR A 275 4.51 3.17 -6.41
N LEU A 276 5.04 2.78 -7.57
CA LEU A 276 4.22 2.47 -8.76
C LEU A 276 3.35 1.23 -8.53
N TRP A 277 3.88 0.21 -7.85
CA TRP A 277 3.16 -1.03 -7.54
C TRP A 277 1.91 -0.72 -6.72
N TRP A 278 2.03 0.12 -5.69
CA TRP A 278 0.87 0.60 -4.95
C TRP A 278 -0.14 1.35 -5.83
N GLY A 279 0.32 2.14 -6.81
CA GLY A 279 -0.53 2.78 -7.81
C GLY A 279 -1.33 1.79 -8.65
N THR A 280 -0.67 0.74 -9.16
CA THR A 280 -1.33 -0.34 -9.90
C THR A 280 -2.31 -1.12 -9.03
N SER A 281 -1.98 -1.33 -7.75
CA SER A 281 -2.86 -1.95 -6.76
C SER A 281 -4.12 -1.12 -6.49
N CYS A 282 -4.00 0.21 -6.44
CA CYS A 282 -5.16 1.10 -6.35
C CYS A 282 -6.07 0.95 -7.57
N LEU A 283 -5.50 0.91 -8.78
CA LEU A 283 -6.28 0.69 -10.01
C LEU A 283 -7.01 -0.66 -9.99
N LEU A 284 -6.35 -1.72 -9.52
CA LEU A 284 -6.93 -3.05 -9.35
C LEU A 284 -8.14 -3.02 -8.40
N MET A 285 -8.10 -2.25 -7.30
CA MET A 285 -9.28 -2.10 -6.42
C MET A 285 -10.50 -1.56 -7.17
N GLY A 286 -10.28 -0.59 -8.07
CA GLY A 286 -11.33 -0.08 -8.95
C GLY A 286 -11.81 -1.11 -9.96
N GLN A 287 -10.91 -1.95 -10.50
CA GLN A 287 -11.28 -3.02 -11.43
C GLN A 287 -12.11 -4.11 -10.74
N ILE A 288 -11.73 -4.56 -9.54
CA ILE A 288 -12.47 -5.57 -8.76
C ILE A 288 -13.91 -5.09 -8.47
N TRP A 289 -14.07 -3.80 -8.17
CA TRP A 289 -15.39 -3.21 -7.98
C TRP A 289 -16.25 -3.26 -9.26
N ARG A 290 -15.63 -3.07 -10.44
CA ARG A 290 -16.33 -3.10 -11.75
C ARG A 290 -16.67 -4.53 -12.19
N SER A 291 -15.80 -5.50 -11.93
CA SER A 291 -15.96 -6.89 -12.39
C SER A 291 -16.93 -7.74 -11.56
N HIS A 292 -17.67 -7.13 -10.62
CA HIS A 292 -18.66 -7.78 -9.74
C HIS A 292 -18.07 -8.75 -8.70
N GLY A 293 -16.77 -8.74 -8.43
CA GLY A 293 -16.13 -9.59 -7.41
C GLY A 293 -16.42 -9.14 -5.97
N ASP A 294 -16.16 -7.86 -5.65
CA ASP A 294 -16.45 -7.24 -4.35
C ASP A 294 -16.76 -5.75 -4.55
N ARG A 295 -18.00 -5.34 -4.21
CA ARG A 295 -18.55 -3.99 -4.49
C ARG A 295 -18.54 -3.05 -3.27
N THR A 296 -17.59 -3.25 -2.36
CA THR A 296 -17.39 -2.37 -1.20
C THR A 296 -17.10 -0.91 -1.59
N LEU A 297 -17.52 0.02 -0.73
CA LEU A 297 -17.32 1.46 -0.93
C LEU A 297 -15.82 1.82 -0.84
N GLU A 298 -15.09 1.17 0.05
CA GLU A 298 -13.66 1.37 0.29
C GLU A 298 -12.84 1.16 -0.97
N ARG A 299 -13.16 0.14 -1.77
CA ARG A 299 -12.45 -0.11 -3.04
C ARG A 299 -12.53 1.07 -4.00
N THR A 300 -13.67 1.76 -4.05
CA THR A 300 -13.83 2.95 -4.89
C THR A 300 -12.97 4.12 -4.41
N VAL A 301 -12.86 4.30 -3.09
CA VAL A 301 -12.05 5.37 -2.48
C VAL A 301 -10.57 5.05 -2.58
N ILE A 302 -10.16 3.80 -2.34
CA ILE A 302 -8.78 3.33 -2.52
C ILE A 302 -8.37 3.48 -4.00
N GLY A 303 -9.26 3.18 -4.95
CA GLY A 303 -9.00 3.39 -6.37
C GLY A 303 -8.72 4.85 -6.77
N ARG A 304 -9.10 5.82 -5.93
CA ARG A 304 -8.75 7.24 -6.12
C ARG A 304 -7.40 7.64 -5.52
N ARG A 305 -6.73 6.76 -4.77
CA ARG A 305 -5.37 7.01 -4.24
C ARG A 305 -4.28 6.94 -5.31
N VAL A 306 -4.63 6.61 -6.55
CA VAL A 306 -3.76 6.72 -7.73
C VAL A 306 -3.13 8.12 -7.85
N SER A 307 -3.88 9.18 -7.51
CA SER A 307 -3.36 10.55 -7.55
C SER A 307 -2.34 10.87 -6.46
N GLU A 308 -2.36 10.16 -5.32
CA GLU A 308 -1.26 10.23 -4.32
C GLU A 308 0.02 9.72 -4.98
N VAL A 309 -0.07 8.57 -5.64
CA VAL A 309 1.05 7.89 -6.30
C VAL A 309 1.62 8.71 -7.46
N GLU A 310 0.78 9.41 -8.23
CA GLU A 310 1.26 10.30 -9.30
C GLU A 310 2.18 11.41 -8.75
N VAL A 311 1.82 12.02 -7.61
CA VAL A 311 2.64 13.05 -6.96
C VAL A 311 3.90 12.45 -6.32
N ASP A 312 3.78 11.29 -5.68
CA ASP A 312 4.92 10.61 -5.07
C ASP A 312 5.95 10.19 -6.13
N LEU A 313 5.50 9.62 -7.26
CA LEU A 313 6.37 9.30 -8.38
C LEU A 313 7.03 10.55 -8.95
N ALA A 314 6.28 11.64 -9.13
CA ALA A 314 6.85 12.91 -9.59
C ALA A 314 7.98 13.38 -8.66
N LEU A 315 7.75 13.38 -7.34
CA LEU A 315 8.74 13.80 -6.34
C LEU A 315 9.99 12.93 -6.38
N LEU A 316 9.83 11.60 -6.45
CA LEU A 316 10.95 10.64 -6.50
C LEU A 316 11.74 10.72 -7.80
N LEU A 317 11.06 10.82 -8.94
CA LEU A 317 11.70 10.88 -10.26
C LEU A 317 12.41 12.22 -10.48
N GLU A 318 11.89 13.31 -9.91
CA GLU A 318 12.54 14.62 -9.99
C GLU A 318 13.91 14.65 -9.33
N GLU A 319 14.17 13.80 -8.31
CA GLU A 319 15.50 13.67 -7.69
C GLU A 319 16.58 13.14 -8.64
N ILE A 320 16.16 12.57 -9.78
CA ILE A 320 17.05 11.98 -10.80
C ILE A 320 17.18 12.91 -12.01
N LEU A 321 16.25 13.85 -12.17
CA LEU A 321 16.24 14.77 -13.30
C LEU A 321 17.22 15.91 -13.11
N SER A 322 17.74 16.41 -14.22
CA SER A 322 18.62 17.58 -14.22
C SER A 322 17.84 18.83 -13.76
N PRO A 323 18.46 19.73 -12.97
CA PRO A 323 17.79 20.94 -12.46
C PRO A 323 17.17 21.82 -13.55
N GLU A 324 17.71 21.79 -14.77
CA GLU A 324 17.20 22.56 -15.91
C GLU A 324 15.80 22.10 -16.38
N ILE A 325 15.42 20.86 -16.08
CA ILE A 325 14.09 20.31 -16.35
C ILE A 325 13.12 20.67 -15.21
N CYS A 326 13.65 20.83 -14.00
CA CYS A 326 12.89 20.99 -12.76
C CYS A 326 12.62 22.46 -12.45
N THR A 327 11.91 23.13 -13.35
CA THR A 327 11.52 24.54 -13.18
C THR A 327 10.49 24.70 -12.06
N SER A 328 10.41 25.91 -11.51
CA SER A 328 9.31 26.27 -10.61
C SER A 328 8.00 26.37 -11.37
N LEU A 329 6.91 26.02 -10.69
CA LEU A 329 5.54 26.04 -11.19
C LEU A 329 4.79 27.23 -10.59
N ASP A 330 4.27 28.10 -11.45
CA ASP A 330 3.29 29.11 -11.07
C ASP A 330 1.89 28.47 -11.04
N TRP A 331 1.61 27.75 -9.96
CA TRP A 331 0.33 27.07 -9.77
C TRP A 331 -0.29 27.40 -8.42
N GLN A 332 -1.58 27.71 -8.44
CA GLN A 332 -2.40 27.91 -7.26
C GLN A 332 -3.73 27.20 -7.44
N LEU A 333 -4.32 26.78 -6.32
CA LEU A 333 -5.66 26.22 -6.35
C LEU A 333 -6.64 27.30 -6.83
N PRO A 334 -7.47 27.04 -7.87
CA PRO A 334 -8.43 28.02 -8.35
C PRO A 334 -9.40 28.43 -7.24
N ASP A 335 -9.71 29.72 -7.18
CA ASP A 335 -10.78 30.22 -6.32
C ASP A 335 -12.12 29.57 -6.71
N GLN A 336 -12.92 29.23 -5.71
CA GLN A 336 -14.28 28.81 -5.99
C GLN A 336 -15.11 30.06 -6.32
N PRO A 337 -15.74 30.13 -7.50
CA PRO A 337 -16.54 31.28 -7.86
C PRO A 337 -17.71 31.43 -6.89
N ASP A 338 -18.10 32.69 -6.61
CA ASP A 338 -19.32 32.97 -5.85
C ASP A 338 -20.52 32.31 -6.54
N ALA A 339 -21.13 31.33 -5.87
CA ALA A 339 -22.28 30.61 -6.39
C ALA A 339 -23.47 31.57 -6.57
N LYS A 340 -24.01 31.64 -7.78
CA LYS A 340 -25.23 32.40 -8.13
C LYS A 340 -26.11 31.54 -9.03
N GLY A 341 -27.42 31.55 -8.79
CA GLY A 341 -28.39 30.81 -9.59
C GLY A 341 -28.85 29.50 -8.92
N GLU A 342 -29.00 28.44 -9.72
CA GLU A 342 -29.40 27.12 -9.25
C GLU A 342 -28.29 26.44 -8.42
N ILE A 343 -28.68 25.56 -7.50
CA ILE A 343 -27.74 24.80 -6.67
C ILE A 343 -26.91 23.88 -7.58
N SER A 344 -25.59 23.98 -7.46
CA SER A 344 -24.64 23.15 -8.20
C SER A 344 -24.59 21.71 -7.64
N TYR A 345 -24.12 20.77 -8.46
CA TYR A 345 -23.86 19.39 -8.00
C TYR A 345 -22.82 19.34 -6.86
N SER A 346 -21.84 20.25 -6.87
CA SER A 346 -20.85 20.36 -5.78
C SER A 346 -21.50 20.75 -4.45
N GLU A 347 -22.43 21.72 -4.47
CA GLU A 347 -23.17 22.13 -3.28
C GLU A 347 -24.09 21.02 -2.76
N LEU A 348 -24.77 20.28 -3.64
CA LEU A 348 -25.57 19.12 -3.25
C LEU A 348 -24.74 18.04 -2.55
N LEU A 349 -23.58 17.68 -3.13
CA LEU A 349 -22.68 16.68 -2.55
C LEU A 349 -22.08 17.15 -1.23
N THR A 350 -21.76 18.44 -1.12
CA THR A 350 -21.29 19.06 0.12
C THR A 350 -22.36 18.98 1.21
N ALA A 351 -23.60 19.35 0.91
CA ALA A 351 -24.72 19.27 1.86
C ALA A 351 -24.96 17.83 2.34
N LEU A 352 -24.88 16.84 1.46
CA LEU A 352 -24.97 15.42 1.83
C LEU A 352 -23.82 14.99 2.75
N GLY A 353 -22.59 15.41 2.45
CA GLY A 353 -21.42 15.13 3.29
C GLY A 353 -21.56 15.73 4.69
N GLU A 354 -22.01 16.99 4.78
CA GLU A 354 -22.26 17.66 6.05
C GLU A 354 -23.38 17.01 6.86
N TRP A 355 -24.50 16.65 6.22
CA TRP A 355 -25.58 15.94 6.88
C TRP A 355 -25.12 14.57 7.39
N ASN A 356 -24.37 13.82 6.59
CA ASN A 356 -23.80 12.54 7.02
C ASN A 356 -22.90 12.73 8.26
N GLN A 357 -21.99 13.72 8.24
CA GLN A 357 -21.08 13.97 9.35
C GLN A 357 -21.80 14.47 10.62
N LYS A 358 -22.77 15.39 10.47
CA LYS A 358 -23.42 16.08 11.59
C LYS A 358 -24.60 15.30 12.17
N THR A 359 -25.28 14.48 11.36
CA THR A 359 -26.55 13.85 11.73
C THR A 359 -26.46 12.32 11.74
N VAL A 360 -25.82 11.70 10.76
CA VAL A 360 -25.78 10.22 10.65
C VAL A 360 -24.66 9.64 11.49
N GLN A 361 -23.43 10.11 11.27
CA GLN A 361 -22.23 9.53 11.86
C GLN A 361 -22.20 9.52 13.40
N PRO A 362 -22.74 10.50 14.14
CA PRO A 362 -22.77 10.49 15.62
C PRO A 362 -23.59 9.34 16.20
N GLU A 363 -24.60 8.86 15.48
CA GLU A 363 -25.51 7.78 15.92
C GLU A 363 -24.96 6.38 15.62
N LEU A 364 -23.87 6.29 14.84
CA LEU A 364 -23.27 5.01 14.42
C LEU A 364 -22.10 4.62 15.33
N THR A 365 -21.85 3.31 15.43
CA THR A 365 -20.68 2.75 16.12
C THR A 365 -19.96 1.70 15.26
N GLY A 366 -18.77 1.26 15.71
CA GLY A 366 -18.03 0.18 15.06
C GLY A 366 -17.81 0.36 13.55
N HIS A 367 -18.07 -0.70 12.80
CA HIS A 367 -17.86 -0.75 11.35
C HIS A 367 -18.78 0.20 10.58
N GLU A 368 -20.04 0.39 10.99
CA GLU A 368 -20.97 1.30 10.31
C GLU A 368 -20.49 2.76 10.40
N ARG A 369 -19.96 3.17 11.56
CA ARG A 369 -19.36 4.49 11.72
C ARG A 369 -18.12 4.66 10.84
N PHE A 370 -17.36 3.59 10.62
CA PHE A 370 -16.27 3.60 9.66
C PHE A 370 -16.78 3.78 8.23
N GLN A 371 -17.78 3.00 7.80
CA GLN A 371 -18.40 3.15 6.46
C GLN A 371 -18.93 4.56 6.21
N SER A 372 -19.61 5.16 7.19
CA SER A 372 -20.09 6.55 7.09
C SER A 372 -18.95 7.55 6.91
N ARG A 373 -17.77 7.33 7.52
CA ARG A 373 -16.57 8.16 7.26
C ARG A 373 -16.05 7.99 5.83
N VAL A 374 -16.02 6.76 5.33
CA VAL A 374 -15.61 6.46 3.95
C VAL A 374 -16.58 7.13 2.97
N ALA A 375 -17.89 7.08 3.23
CA ALA A 375 -18.91 7.76 2.43
C ALA A 375 -18.74 9.28 2.44
N GLY A 376 -18.47 9.88 3.60
CA GLY A 376 -18.14 11.30 3.70
C GLY A 376 -16.92 11.68 2.85
N ASN A 377 -15.87 10.83 2.83
CA ASN A 377 -14.71 11.05 1.97
C ASN A 377 -15.09 10.99 0.48
N ALA A 378 -15.83 9.95 0.08
CA ALA A 378 -16.28 9.78 -1.30
C ALA A 378 -17.13 10.98 -1.79
N LEU A 379 -18.04 11.49 -0.95
CA LEU A 379 -18.83 12.69 -1.24
C LEU A 379 -17.94 13.93 -1.40
N GLY A 380 -16.92 14.08 -0.55
CA GLY A 380 -15.93 15.15 -0.67
C GLY A 380 -15.13 15.09 -1.98
N ILE A 381 -14.70 13.90 -2.39
CA ILE A 381 -14.02 13.68 -3.69
C ILE A 381 -14.96 14.09 -4.83
N ALA A 382 -16.20 13.58 -4.82
CA ALA A 382 -17.18 13.88 -5.86
C ALA A 382 -17.52 15.38 -5.93
N GLY A 383 -17.65 16.06 -4.79
CA GLY A 383 -17.90 17.50 -4.72
C GLY A 383 -16.75 18.31 -5.31
N ARG A 384 -15.51 17.98 -4.96
CA ARG A 384 -14.32 18.63 -5.57
C ARG A 384 -14.19 18.33 -7.06
N GLN A 385 -14.52 17.12 -7.50
CA GLN A 385 -14.56 16.80 -8.93
C GLN A 385 -15.61 17.63 -9.67
N ALA A 386 -16.80 17.82 -9.08
CA ALA A 386 -17.86 18.62 -9.68
C ALA A 386 -17.52 20.12 -9.77
N SER A 387 -16.74 20.65 -8.83
CA SER A 387 -16.35 22.07 -8.79
C SER A 387 -15.07 22.38 -9.57
N LEU A 388 -14.00 21.59 -9.37
CA LEU A 388 -12.67 21.86 -9.92
C LEU A 388 -12.38 21.09 -11.21
N GLY A 389 -13.06 19.96 -11.42
CA GLY A 389 -12.81 19.05 -12.55
C GLY A 389 -12.82 19.74 -13.92
N PRO A 390 -13.84 20.55 -14.28
CA PRO A 390 -13.88 21.23 -15.58
C PRO A 390 -12.71 22.18 -15.81
N VAL A 391 -12.28 22.93 -14.79
CA VAL A 391 -11.17 23.89 -14.89
C VAL A 391 -9.85 23.16 -15.08
N PHE A 392 -9.61 22.10 -14.30
CA PHE A 392 -8.39 21.29 -14.42
C PHE A 392 -8.33 20.52 -15.73
N GLN A 393 -9.46 19.97 -16.19
CA GLN A 393 -9.53 19.31 -17.48
C GLN A 393 -9.15 20.26 -18.62
N TYR A 394 -9.75 21.46 -18.64
CA TYR A 394 -9.43 22.47 -19.65
C TYR A 394 -7.94 22.87 -19.60
N ALA A 395 -7.40 23.10 -18.41
CA ALA A 395 -5.98 23.45 -18.25
C ALA A 395 -5.05 22.31 -18.74
N ALA A 396 -5.37 21.06 -18.42
CA ALA A 396 -4.62 19.89 -18.89
C ALA A 396 -4.67 19.75 -20.42
N GLU A 397 -5.82 19.95 -21.05
CA GLU A 397 -5.99 19.92 -22.50
C GLU A 397 -5.16 21.01 -23.20
N GLN A 398 -5.12 22.23 -22.64
CA GLN A 398 -4.28 23.31 -23.18
C GLN A 398 -2.78 22.97 -23.08
N ARG A 399 -2.33 22.40 -21.95
CA ARG A 399 -0.95 21.95 -21.78
C ARG A 399 -0.58 20.84 -22.75
N LEU A 400 -1.46 19.85 -22.93
CA LEU A 400 -1.29 18.76 -23.88
C LEU A 400 -1.16 19.29 -25.32
N ALA A 401 -2.04 20.19 -25.74
CA ALA A 401 -1.98 20.83 -27.05
C ALA A 401 -0.67 21.61 -27.25
N ALA A 402 -0.17 22.29 -26.22
CA ALA A 402 1.11 23.01 -26.28
C ALA A 402 2.33 22.07 -26.41
N ILE A 403 2.25 20.86 -25.86
CA ILE A 403 3.29 19.81 -26.00
C ILE A 403 3.15 19.09 -27.36
N GLY A 404 1.99 19.20 -28.02
CA GLY A 404 1.73 18.62 -29.34
C GLY A 404 1.15 17.20 -29.30
N PHE A 405 0.50 16.82 -28.19
CA PHE A 405 -0.09 15.50 -28.00
C PHE A 405 -1.52 15.62 -27.47
N ASP A 406 -2.37 14.64 -27.76
CA ASP A 406 -3.48 14.33 -26.88
C ASP A 406 -3.05 13.37 -25.75
N HIS A 407 -3.95 13.10 -24.80
CA HIS A 407 -3.64 12.25 -23.64
C HIS A 407 -3.18 10.84 -24.02
N GLN A 408 -3.82 10.21 -25.00
CA GLN A 408 -3.51 8.84 -25.43
C GLN A 408 -2.20 8.78 -26.21
N GLN A 409 -1.99 9.75 -27.11
CA GLN A 409 -0.74 9.92 -27.83
C GLN A 409 0.43 10.15 -26.87
N LEU A 410 0.24 10.95 -25.81
CA LEU A 410 1.29 11.17 -24.80
C LEU A 410 1.62 9.87 -24.05
N CYS A 411 0.62 9.13 -23.57
CA CYS A 411 0.85 7.84 -22.91
C CYS A 411 1.62 6.88 -23.81
N HIS A 412 1.19 6.75 -25.08
CA HIS A 412 1.85 5.91 -26.06
C HIS A 412 3.30 6.36 -26.30
N ALA A 413 3.54 7.65 -26.57
CA ALA A 413 4.87 8.19 -26.81
C ALA A 413 5.82 8.01 -25.61
N LEU A 414 5.32 8.14 -24.38
CA LEU A 414 6.07 7.86 -23.16
C LEU A 414 6.43 6.38 -23.06
N SER A 415 5.46 5.48 -23.27
CA SER A 415 5.67 4.02 -23.21
C SER A 415 6.73 3.54 -24.22
N GLN A 416 6.73 4.12 -25.42
CA GLN A 416 7.67 3.80 -26.49
C GLN A 416 8.99 4.57 -26.41
N GLY A 417 9.14 5.45 -25.41
CA GLY A 417 10.33 6.31 -25.26
C GLY A 417 10.54 7.34 -26.38
N GLN A 418 9.49 7.66 -27.14
CA GLN A 418 9.51 8.64 -28.24
C GLN A 418 9.56 10.09 -27.74
N ILE A 419 9.10 10.32 -26.51
CA ILE A 419 9.21 11.60 -25.81
C ILE A 419 9.97 11.40 -24.49
N GLY A 420 10.80 12.36 -24.11
CA GLY A 420 11.62 12.32 -22.88
C GLY A 420 11.44 13.56 -22.03
N PRO A 421 11.97 13.58 -20.79
CA PRO A 421 11.71 14.64 -19.81
C PRO A 421 12.22 16.01 -20.24
N VAL A 422 13.20 16.05 -21.15
CA VAL A 422 13.73 17.29 -21.77
C VAL A 422 12.78 17.93 -22.79
N HIS A 423 11.69 17.24 -23.17
CA HIS A 423 10.72 17.82 -24.09
C HIS A 423 10.06 19.04 -23.42
N PRO A 424 10.05 20.22 -24.07
CA PRO A 424 9.49 21.43 -23.49
C PRO A 424 8.06 21.21 -22.96
N GLY A 425 7.81 21.63 -21.72
CA GLY A 425 6.52 21.57 -21.06
C GLY A 425 6.07 20.18 -20.58
N LEU A 426 6.76 19.08 -20.93
CA LEU A 426 6.33 17.74 -20.55
C LEU A 426 6.34 17.54 -19.03
N TRP A 427 7.47 17.83 -18.39
CA TRP A 427 7.61 17.62 -16.94
C TRP A 427 6.63 18.50 -16.15
N ASP A 428 6.43 19.74 -16.58
CA ASP A 428 5.41 20.65 -16.01
C ASP A 428 4.01 20.08 -16.14
N HIS A 429 3.64 19.56 -17.31
CA HIS A 429 2.34 18.94 -17.50
C HIS A 429 2.14 17.73 -16.57
N LEU A 430 3.15 16.88 -16.43
CA LEU A 430 3.10 15.70 -15.54
C LEU A 430 2.89 16.12 -14.08
N ARG A 431 3.67 17.10 -13.58
CA ARG A 431 3.57 17.61 -12.20
C ARG A 431 2.24 18.32 -11.93
N LEU A 432 1.84 19.22 -12.82
CA LEU A 432 0.59 19.98 -12.69
C LEU A 432 -0.63 19.07 -12.71
N SER A 433 -0.68 18.10 -13.62
CA SER A 433 -1.80 17.16 -13.70
C SER A 433 -1.88 16.28 -12.43
N ALA A 434 -0.75 15.90 -11.85
CA ALA A 434 -0.70 15.19 -10.57
C ALA A 434 -1.21 16.07 -9.40
N LEU A 435 -0.79 17.35 -9.31
CA LEU A 435 -1.29 18.29 -8.29
C LEU A 435 -2.80 18.49 -8.38
N GLU A 436 -3.32 18.71 -9.59
CA GLU A 436 -4.73 18.97 -9.87
C GLU A 436 -5.60 17.78 -9.46
N ARG A 437 -5.21 16.56 -9.88
CA ARG A 437 -5.91 15.33 -9.52
C ARG A 437 -5.85 15.04 -8.02
N LEU A 438 -4.68 15.21 -7.40
CA LEU A 438 -4.52 15.00 -5.97
C LEU A 438 -5.32 16.00 -5.13
N SER A 439 -5.43 17.25 -5.59
CA SER A 439 -6.25 18.28 -4.94
C SER A 439 -7.74 17.93 -4.93
N ILE A 440 -8.20 17.19 -5.94
CA ILE A 440 -9.57 16.64 -5.97
C ILE A 440 -9.68 15.41 -5.06
N ASP A 441 -8.76 14.46 -5.15
CA ASP A 441 -8.93 13.17 -4.47
C ASP A 441 -8.57 13.24 -2.99
N GLN A 442 -7.39 13.77 -2.65
CA GLN A 442 -6.83 13.72 -1.31
C GLN A 442 -6.13 15.04 -0.96
N PRO A 443 -6.87 16.15 -0.78
CA PRO A 443 -6.30 17.48 -0.53
C PRO A 443 -5.52 17.59 0.80
N LYS A 444 -5.62 16.58 1.67
CA LYS A 444 -4.91 16.50 2.95
C LYS A 444 -3.71 15.53 2.91
N TYR A 445 -3.42 14.92 1.76
CA TYR A 445 -2.28 14.03 1.62
C TYR A 445 -0.97 14.80 1.87
N ALA A 446 -0.09 14.26 2.70
CA ALA A 446 1.14 14.96 3.11
C ALA A 446 2.06 15.26 1.91
N GLY A 447 2.11 14.36 0.92
CA GLY A 447 2.89 14.56 -0.31
C GLY A 447 2.46 15.79 -1.11
N LEU A 448 1.17 16.18 -1.07
CA LEU A 448 0.70 17.40 -1.74
C LEU A 448 1.38 18.64 -1.18
N LYS A 449 1.48 18.74 0.16
CA LYS A 449 2.14 19.88 0.81
C LYS A 449 3.64 19.93 0.48
N VAL A 450 4.29 18.77 0.41
CA VAL A 450 5.71 18.67 0.03
C VAL A 450 5.92 19.11 -1.41
N ALA A 451 5.09 18.62 -2.32
CA ALA A 451 5.11 18.99 -3.74
C ALA A 451 4.89 20.49 -3.96
N LEU A 452 3.85 21.08 -3.34
CA LEU A 452 3.59 22.52 -3.45
C LEU A 452 4.75 23.37 -2.91
N LYS A 453 5.38 22.95 -1.82
CA LYS A 453 6.55 23.66 -1.28
C LYS A 453 7.75 23.52 -2.20
N LYS A 454 8.00 22.32 -2.74
CA LYS A 454 9.15 22.05 -3.62
C LYS A 454 9.03 22.77 -4.95
N TRP A 455 7.85 22.76 -5.55
CA TRP A 455 7.65 23.27 -6.91
C TRP A 455 7.27 24.75 -6.98
N SER A 456 7.02 25.42 -5.85
CA SER A 456 6.85 26.89 -5.82
C SER A 456 8.16 27.67 -5.66
N GLN A 457 9.26 26.97 -5.39
CA GLN A 457 10.63 27.50 -5.30
C GLN A 457 11.33 27.26 -6.63
#